data_AF-T1BRA3-F1
#
_entry.id   AF-T1BRA3-F1
#
_cell.length_a   1.000
_cell.length_b   1.000
_cell.length_c   1.000
_cell.angle_alpha   90.00
_cell.angle_beta   90.00
_cell.angle_gamma   90.00
#
_symmetry.space_group_name_H-M   'P 1'
#
loop_
_entity.id
_entity.type
_entity.pdbx_description
1 polymer ?
#
loop_
_entity_poly.entity_id
_entity_poly.type
_entity_poly.pdbx_seq_one_letter_code
_entity_poly.pdbx_strand_id
1 'polypeptide(L)' 'MLLEREGPLMELTRLARRAAEGQGGTVMVMGEAGIGKTELLRAFAQQHRARRVLWGYCEPLSAPRP' A
#
# COMPACT_ATOMS: atom_id res chain seq x y z
N MET A 1 -2.79 -4.95 -18.57
CA MET A 1 -3.55 -6.13 -18.11
C MET A 1 -2.94 -6.57 -16.79
N LEU A 2 -3.72 -6.58 -15.71
CA LEU A 2 -3.25 -6.74 -14.33
C LEU A 2 -4.13 -7.76 -13.58
N LEU A 3 -4.48 -8.88 -14.22
CA LEU A 3 -5.50 -9.81 -13.73
C LEU A 3 -5.23 -10.33 -12.31
N GLU A 4 -3.98 -10.50 -11.91
CA GLU A 4 -3.64 -10.99 -10.54
C GLU A 4 -3.62 -9.90 -9.46
N ARG A 5 -3.88 -8.64 -9.82
CA ARG A 5 -3.82 -7.50 -8.87
C ARG A 5 -5.19 -7.02 -8.40
N GLU A 6 -6.28 -7.50 -9.01
CA GLU A 6 -7.63 -7.11 -8.63
C GLU A 6 -7.96 -7.51 -7.19
N GLY A 7 -7.62 -8.75 -6.79
CA GLY A 7 -7.85 -9.25 -5.42
C GLY A 7 -7.15 -8.40 -4.34
N PRO A 8 -5.81 -8.23 -4.41
CA PRO A 8 -5.09 -7.39 -3.44
C PRO A 8 -5.59 -5.94 -3.42
N LEU A 9 -5.96 -5.37 -4.56
CA LEU A 9 -6.46 -4.00 -4.65
C LEU A 9 -7.85 -3.86 -4.02
N MET A 10 -8.73 -4.84 -4.24
CA MET A 10 -10.04 -4.91 -3.59
C MET A 10 -9.91 -5.03 -2.07
N GLU A 11 -8.95 -5.82 -1.59
CA GLU A 11 -8.72 -5.98 -0.15
C GLU A 11 -8.19 -4.69 0.50
N LEU A 12 -7.24 -4.01 -0.13
CA LEU A 12 -6.78 -2.69 0.33
C LEU A 12 -7.94 -1.68 0.35
N THR A 13 -8.80 -1.68 -0.67
CA THR A 13 -9.99 -0.82 -0.74
C THR A 13 -10.96 -1.12 0.40
N ARG A 14 -11.20 -2.39 0.70
CA ARG A 14 -12.06 -2.84 1.82
C ARG A 14 -11.51 -2.35 3.17
N LEU A 15 -10.21 -2.49 3.40
CA LEU A 15 -9.54 -2.02 4.62
C LEU A 15 -9.58 -0.50 4.74
N ALA A 16 -9.40 0.21 3.63
CA ALA A 16 -9.49 1.67 3.59
C ALA A 16 -10.91 2.18 3.90
N ARG A 17 -11.96 1.45 3.51
CA ARG A 17 -13.34 1.78 3.89
C ARG A 17 -13.54 1.61 5.40
N ARG A 18 -13.11 0.49 5.98
CA ARG A 18 -13.17 0.26 7.43
C ARG A 18 -12.43 1.35 8.22
N ALA A 19 -11.24 1.75 7.74
CA ALA A 19 -10.49 2.84 8.36
C ALA A 19 -11.24 4.17 8.33
N ALA A 20 -11.97 4.47 7.24
CA ALA A 20 -12.82 5.66 7.15
C ALA A 20 -14.04 5.61 8.07
N GLU A 21 -14.49 4.42 8.46
CA GLU A 21 -15.56 4.18 9.45
C GLU A 21 -15.04 4.24 10.90
N GLY A 22 -13.78 4.63 11.12
CA GLY A 22 -13.15 4.75 12.44
C GLY A 22 -12.39 3.50 12.90
N GLN A 23 -12.35 2.44 12.09
CA GLN A 23 -11.61 1.21 12.39
C GLN A 23 -10.24 1.23 11.69
N GLY A 24 -9.34 2.09 12.18
CA GLY A 24 -7.98 2.23 11.65
C GLY A 24 -7.17 0.92 11.73
N GLY A 25 -6.07 0.84 10.97
CA GLY A 25 -5.22 -0.34 10.94
C GLY A 25 -3.94 -0.16 10.14
N THR A 26 -3.08 -1.18 10.19
CA THR A 26 -1.82 -1.25 9.43
C THR A 26 -1.83 -2.47 8.52
N VAL A 27 -1.30 -2.33 7.32
CA VAL A 27 -1.19 -3.41 6.32
C VAL A 27 0.25 -3.55 5.89
N MET A 28 0.74 -4.79 5.82
CA MET A 28 2.05 -5.12 5.28
C MET A 28 1.87 -5.88 3.96
N VAL A 29 2.40 -5.33 2.87
CA VAL A 29 2.35 -5.96 1.54
C VAL A 29 3.65 -6.72 1.30
N MET A 30 3.57 -8.05 1.32
CA MET A 30 4.70 -8.94 1.07
C MET A 30 4.64 -9.56 -0.34
N GLY A 31 5.78 -9.96 -0.86
CA GLY A 31 5.88 -10.62 -2.16
C GLY A 31 7.28 -10.52 -2.75
N GLU A 32 7.53 -11.27 -3.81
CA GLU A 32 8.83 -11.35 -4.48
C GLU A 32 9.28 -10.00 -5.05
N ALA A 33 10.59 -9.84 -5.25
CA ALA A 33 11.14 -8.68 -5.94
C ALA A 33 10.54 -8.63 -7.36
N GLY A 34 10.11 -7.44 -7.81
CA GLY A 34 9.53 -7.27 -9.15
C GLY A 34 8.06 -7.70 -9.33
N ILE A 35 7.40 -8.33 -8.34
CA ILE A 35 6.00 -8.78 -8.47
C ILE A 35 4.98 -7.63 -8.63
N GLY A 36 5.41 -6.38 -8.39
CA GLY A 36 4.59 -5.19 -8.59
C GLY A 36 3.92 -4.62 -7.33
N LYS A 37 4.54 -4.80 -6.15
CA LYS A 37 4.04 -4.26 -4.87
C LYS A 37 3.90 -2.72 -4.89
N THR A 38 4.88 -2.04 -5.46
CA THR A 38 4.88 -0.57 -5.58
C THR A 38 3.77 -0.11 -6.50
N GLU A 39 3.57 -0.80 -7.64
CA GLU A 39 2.51 -0.51 -8.60
C GLU A 39 1.12 -0.76 -8.00
N LEU A 40 0.95 -1.82 -7.19
CA LEU A 40 -0.30 -2.08 -6.45
C LEU A 40 -0.65 -0.91 -5.53
N LEU A 41 0.30 -0.49 -4.69
CA LEU A 41 0.11 0.62 -3.75
C LEU A 41 -0.11 1.96 -4.47
N ARG A 42 0.54 2.18 -5.62
CA ARG A 42 0.27 3.36 -6.48
C ARG A 42 -1.13 3.33 -7.06
N ALA A 43 -1.61 2.19 -7.56
CA ALA A 43 -2.96 2.04 -8.08
C ALA A 43 -4.02 2.31 -6.99
N PHE A 44 -3.82 1.75 -5.80
CA PHE A 44 -4.64 2.04 -4.62
C PHE A 44 -4.67 3.55 -4.30
N ALA A 45 -3.52 4.21 -4.23
CA ALA A 45 -3.45 5.65 -3.98
C ALA A 45 -4.20 6.48 -5.05
N GLN A 46 -4.12 6.07 -6.32
CA GLN A 46 -4.84 6.75 -7.42
C GLN A 46 -6.36 6.59 -7.31
N GLN A 47 -6.87 5.45 -6.83
CA GLN A 47 -8.31 5.24 -6.62
C GLN A 47 -8.85 6.05 -5.43
N HIS A 48 -7.99 6.42 -4.47
CA HIS A 48 -8.38 7.15 -3.27
C HIS A 48 -7.94 8.62 -3.27
N ARG A 49 -7.84 9.26 -4.43
CA ARG A 49 -7.46 10.69 -4.58
C ARG A 49 -8.31 11.69 -3.80
N ALA A 50 -9.56 11.33 -3.47
CA ALA A 50 -10.42 12.15 -2.61
C ALA A 50 -9.98 12.17 -1.14
N ARG A 51 -9.00 11.34 -0.76
CA ARG A 51 -8.41 11.26 0.58
C ARG A 51 -6.96 11.73 0.53
N ARG A 52 -6.48 12.27 1.65
CA ARG A 52 -5.06 12.63 1.78
C ARG A 52 -4.24 11.33 1.85
N VAL A 53 -3.42 11.09 0.83
CA VAL A 53 -2.45 10.00 0.81
C VAL A 53 -1.06 10.58 1.01
N LEU A 54 -0.35 10.11 2.03
CA LEU A 54 1.06 10.42 2.25
C LEU A 54 1.90 9.27 1.70
N TRP A 55 2.87 9.59 0.86
CA TRP A 55 3.76 8.61 0.25
C TRP A 55 5.20 8.88 0.68
N GLY A 56 5.85 7.84 1.20
CA GLY A 56 7.24 7.89 1.66
C GLY A 56 8.01 6.66 1.23
N TYR A 57 9.32 6.71 1.46
CA TYR A 57 10.23 5.61 1.20
C TYR A 57 11.04 5.37 2.47
N CYS A 58 11.37 4.11 2.73
CA CYS A 58 12.35 3.78 3.76
C CYS A 58 13.73 4.00 3.16
N GLU A 59 14.41 5.05 3.59
CA GLU A 59 15.85 5.18 3.32
C GLU A 59 16.56 4.06 4.09
N PRO A 60 17.54 3.35 3.49
CA PRO A 60 18.40 2.44 4.23
C PRO A 60 19.02 3.19 5.42
N LEU A 61 18.60 2.82 6.62
CA LEU A 61 19.27 3.22 7.84
C LEU A 61 20.67 2.60 7.78
N SER A 62 21.68 3.46 7.61
CA SER A 62 23.06 3.06 7.84
C SER A 62 23.13 2.54 9.28
N ALA A 63 23.56 1.29 9.47
CA ALA A 63 23.75 0.76 10.82
C ALA A 63 24.66 1.75 11.60
N PRO A 64 24.31 2.13 12.84
CA PRO A 64 25.17 2.99 13.64
C PRO A 64 26.58 2.37 13.66
N ARG A 65 27.59 3.16 13.25
CA ARG A 65 28.98 2.73 13.40
C ARG A 65 29.32 2.74 14.90
N PRO A 66 29.99 1.70 15.44
CA PRO A 66 30.42 1.69 16.82
C PRO A 66 31.36 2.86 17.15
#